data_AF-A0A831XVQ3-F1
#
_entry.id   AF-A0A831XVQ3-F1
#
_cell.length_a   1.000
_cell.length_b   1.000
_cell.length_c   1.000
_cell.angle_alpha   90.00
_cell.angle_beta   90.00
_cell.angle_gamma   90.00
#
_symmetry.space_group_name_H-M   'P 1'
#
loop_
_entity.id
_entity.type
_entity.pdbx_description
1 polymer ?
#
loop_
_entity_poly.entity_id
_entity_poly.type
_entity_poly.pdbx_seq_one_letter_code
_entity_poly.pdbx_strand_id
1 'polypeptide(L)'
;LVYYPGFSGPVTALTASFLHFGYVHLIGNLVYMVIFGWYLEDRLGPALFAVLYLGSAVIGNMAQGWYNAHILDIPPVGIIGASGAVSGILGAFMIRLYAARVRIAYWVFMPLQGYTRGGRADVPVVFALALWVLIQVVRGLVQLGGAPANVAHVTHIVGFLSGIGLMLATGGLALGRIEALRMWARRALRKADAYGARDHLENLAAACPEDGEAHADLARVQIQTGDDLGAQANYLKACEMLLRSNQRGMAEDVFQEAMRGYPGFTLSAEPQLDLAFGLERNLKHEAALAAYRGFIRRFPRHEEAPFALLRVANIYSRTLEDREQAVSCYQRLIEEYPEDDWVDFAREQVRQLSVQAATAG
;
A
#
# COMPACT_ATOMS: atom_id res chain seq x y z
N LEU A 1 -16.04 -37.35 3.05
CA LEU A 1 -15.13 -36.21 3.29
C LEU A 1 -13.76 -36.40 2.65
N VAL A 2 -13.25 -37.63 2.53
CA VAL A 2 -12.04 -37.92 1.73
C VAL A 2 -12.40 -37.96 0.24
N TYR A 3 -11.55 -37.39 -0.62
CA TYR A 3 -11.75 -37.41 -2.08
C TYR A 3 -11.18 -38.69 -2.69
N TYR A 4 -12.04 -39.49 -3.32
CA TYR A 4 -11.66 -40.67 -4.09
C TYR A 4 -11.93 -40.43 -5.58
N PRO A 5 -10.90 -40.42 -6.44
CA PRO A 5 -11.06 -40.24 -7.89
C PRO A 5 -12.00 -41.29 -8.48
N GLY A 6 -12.94 -40.86 -9.34
CA GLY A 6 -13.94 -41.75 -9.95
C GLY A 6 -15.18 -42.06 -9.10
N PHE A 7 -15.12 -41.83 -7.77
CA PHE A 7 -16.24 -42.08 -6.85
C PHE A 7 -16.77 -40.79 -6.19
N SER A 8 -15.98 -39.72 -6.21
CA SER A 8 -16.26 -38.47 -5.51
C SER A 8 -16.37 -37.29 -6.49
N GLY A 9 -17.39 -36.45 -6.32
CA GLY A 9 -17.58 -35.23 -7.10
C GLY A 9 -16.76 -34.02 -6.61
N PRO A 10 -16.87 -32.86 -7.29
CA PRO A 10 -16.13 -31.65 -6.96
C PRO A 10 -16.36 -31.11 -5.53
N VAL A 11 -17.57 -31.26 -5.00
CA VAL A 11 -17.90 -30.88 -3.61
C VAL A 11 -17.07 -31.69 -2.59
N THR A 12 -16.84 -32.97 -2.88
CA THR A 12 -15.99 -33.82 -2.05
C THR A 12 -14.53 -33.43 -2.19
N ALA A 13 -14.07 -33.06 -3.39
CA ALA A 13 -12.72 -32.52 -3.60
C ALA A 13 -12.47 -31.23 -2.78
N LEU A 14 -13.49 -30.38 -2.68
CA LEU A 14 -13.45 -29.19 -1.86
C LEU A 14 -13.41 -29.52 -0.37
N THR A 15 -14.36 -30.31 0.12
CA THR A 15 -14.43 -30.64 1.56
C THR A 15 -13.21 -31.46 2.03
N ALA A 16 -12.62 -32.29 1.17
CA ALA A 16 -11.37 -33.00 1.45
C ALA A 16 -10.18 -32.08 1.69
N SER A 17 -10.21 -30.85 1.15
CA SER A 17 -9.14 -29.87 1.32
C SER A 17 -9.05 -29.34 2.76
N PHE A 18 -10.08 -29.54 3.58
CA PHE A 18 -10.08 -29.13 4.99
C PHE A 18 -9.67 -30.27 5.93
N LEU A 19 -9.53 -31.49 5.42
CA LEU A 19 -9.01 -32.63 6.18
C LEU A 19 -7.49 -32.69 6.10
N HIS A 20 -6.83 -33.03 7.20
CA HIS A 20 -5.37 -33.12 7.26
C HIS A 20 -4.91 -34.43 7.89
N PHE A 21 -3.84 -34.98 7.34
CA PHE A 21 -3.16 -36.14 7.90
C PHE A 21 -2.20 -35.71 9.00
N GLY A 22 -2.70 -35.63 10.23
CA GLY A 22 -1.91 -35.29 11.42
C GLY A 22 -1.57 -33.80 11.57
N TYR A 23 -1.04 -33.45 12.75
CA TYR A 23 -0.79 -32.06 13.14
C TYR A 23 0.30 -31.37 12.32
N VAL A 24 1.36 -32.09 11.93
CA VAL A 24 2.46 -31.52 11.15
C VAL A 24 1.96 -31.07 9.78
N HIS A 25 1.10 -31.85 9.14
CA HIS A 25 0.51 -31.48 7.84
C HIS A 25 -0.41 -30.26 7.97
N LEU A 26 -1.23 -30.20 9.03
CA LEU A 26 -2.08 -29.04 9.30
C LEU A 26 -1.25 -27.77 9.57
N ILE A 27 -0.31 -27.83 10.51
CA ILE A 27 0.54 -26.69 10.88
C ILE A 27 1.34 -26.20 9.68
N GLY A 28 1.88 -27.12 8.87
CA GLY A 28 2.57 -26.78 7.62
C GLY A 28 1.70 -25.91 6.71
N ASN A 29 0.47 -26.34 6.42
CA ASN A 29 -0.45 -25.55 5.58
C ASN A 29 -0.79 -24.20 6.21
N LEU A 30 -1.06 -24.16 7.52
CA LEU A 30 -1.40 -22.92 8.22
C LEU A 30 -0.25 -21.90 8.18
N VAL A 31 1.00 -22.34 8.36
CA VAL A 31 2.17 -21.44 8.32
C VAL A 31 2.28 -20.77 6.95
N TYR A 32 2.19 -21.54 5.85
CA TYR A 32 2.24 -20.96 4.51
C TYR A 32 1.02 -20.08 4.22
N MET A 33 -0.17 -20.48 4.66
CA MET A 33 -1.39 -19.69 4.49
C MET A 33 -1.30 -18.35 5.23
N VAL A 34 -0.80 -18.33 6.46
CA VAL A 34 -0.65 -17.08 7.23
C VAL A 34 0.43 -16.19 6.62
N ILE A 35 1.59 -16.76 6.26
CA ILE A 35 2.72 -15.98 5.75
C ILE A 35 2.46 -15.44 4.35
N PHE A 36 1.84 -16.19 3.45
CA PHE A 36 1.65 -15.77 2.06
C PHE A 36 0.23 -15.32 1.77
N GLY A 37 -0.77 -15.94 2.41
CA GLY A 37 -2.18 -15.68 2.19
C GLY A 37 -2.57 -14.27 2.61
N TRP A 38 -2.17 -13.80 3.79
CA TRP A 38 -2.53 -12.45 4.27
C TRP A 38 -2.06 -11.35 3.31
N TYR A 39 -0.77 -11.33 2.94
CA TYR A 39 -0.24 -10.33 2.00
C TYR A 39 -0.90 -10.37 0.62
N LEU A 40 -1.38 -11.53 0.21
CA LEU A 40 -2.02 -11.72 -1.08
C LEU A 40 -3.50 -11.32 -1.02
N GLU A 41 -4.22 -11.66 0.06
CA GLU A 41 -5.60 -11.25 0.30
C GLU A 41 -5.74 -9.73 0.34
N ASP A 42 -4.83 -9.04 1.02
CA ASP A 42 -4.78 -7.55 1.05
C ASP A 42 -4.71 -6.93 -0.37
N ARG A 43 -4.17 -7.66 -1.35
CA ARG A 43 -3.98 -7.19 -2.73
C ARG A 43 -5.03 -7.65 -3.72
N LEU A 44 -5.66 -8.79 -3.44
CA LEU A 44 -6.69 -9.39 -4.30
C LEU A 44 -8.10 -9.05 -3.83
N GLY A 45 -8.25 -8.69 -2.55
CA GLY A 45 -9.53 -8.65 -1.87
C GLY A 45 -10.05 -10.05 -1.54
N PRO A 46 -11.04 -10.12 -0.62
CA PRO A 46 -11.52 -11.39 -0.09
C PRO A 46 -12.18 -12.29 -1.14
N ALA A 47 -12.91 -11.72 -2.10
CA ALA A 47 -13.63 -12.48 -3.11
C ALA A 47 -12.71 -13.24 -4.06
N LEU A 48 -11.72 -12.55 -4.65
CA LEU A 48 -10.76 -13.18 -5.56
C LEU A 48 -9.81 -14.13 -4.82
N PHE A 49 -9.46 -13.79 -3.57
CA PHE A 49 -8.69 -14.69 -2.71
C PHE A 49 -9.45 -16.00 -2.42
N ALA A 50 -10.75 -15.94 -2.14
CA ALA A 50 -11.58 -17.12 -1.94
C ALA A 50 -11.67 -17.99 -3.22
N VAL A 51 -11.85 -17.36 -4.39
CA VAL A 51 -11.84 -18.08 -5.68
C VAL A 51 -10.50 -18.76 -5.93
N LEU A 52 -9.38 -18.05 -5.68
CA LEU A 52 -8.04 -18.60 -5.78
C LEU A 52 -7.89 -19.82 -4.86
N TYR A 53 -8.19 -19.66 -3.58
CA TYR A 53 -7.99 -20.71 -2.58
C TYR A 53 -8.82 -21.96 -2.88
N LEU A 54 -10.14 -21.79 -3.02
CA LEU A 54 -11.07 -22.91 -3.22
C LEU A 54 -10.89 -23.54 -4.61
N GLY A 55 -10.66 -22.72 -5.64
CA GLY A 55 -10.43 -23.17 -7.00
C GLY A 55 -9.16 -24.01 -7.12
N SER A 56 -8.04 -23.53 -6.59
CA SER A 56 -6.78 -24.29 -6.58
C SER A 56 -6.85 -25.59 -5.78
N ALA A 57 -7.66 -25.62 -4.70
CA ALA A 57 -7.91 -26.85 -3.94
C ALA A 57 -8.60 -27.93 -4.78
N VAL A 58 -9.70 -27.56 -5.45
CA VAL A 58 -10.50 -28.47 -6.27
C VAL A 58 -9.70 -28.95 -7.49
N ILE A 59 -9.08 -28.02 -8.23
CA ILE A 59 -8.30 -28.35 -9.43
C ILE A 59 -7.11 -29.25 -9.07
N GLY A 60 -6.39 -28.95 -7.99
CA GLY A 60 -5.26 -29.75 -7.53
C GLY A 60 -5.67 -31.18 -7.16
N ASN A 61 -6.73 -31.34 -6.37
CA ASN A 61 -7.22 -32.66 -5.96
C ASN A 61 -7.72 -33.49 -7.14
N MET A 62 -8.46 -32.87 -8.05
CA MET A 62 -8.94 -33.55 -9.27
C MET A 62 -7.78 -33.97 -10.18
N ALA A 63 -6.76 -33.13 -10.33
CA ALA A 63 -5.61 -33.45 -11.17
C ALA A 63 -4.76 -34.59 -10.61
N GLN A 64 -4.53 -34.63 -9.29
CA GLN A 64 -3.88 -35.77 -8.65
C GLN A 64 -4.71 -37.05 -8.81
N GLY A 65 -6.03 -36.93 -8.70
CA GLY A 65 -6.92 -38.06 -8.91
C GLY A 65 -6.86 -38.63 -10.32
N TRP A 66 -6.87 -37.74 -11.32
CA TRP A 66 -6.69 -38.11 -12.71
C TRP A 66 -5.32 -38.76 -12.96
N TYR A 67 -4.26 -38.20 -12.39
CA TYR A 67 -2.89 -38.72 -12.51
C TYR A 67 -2.74 -40.12 -11.90
N ASN A 68 -3.29 -40.34 -10.70
CA ASN A 68 -3.27 -41.66 -10.06
C ASN A 68 -3.99 -42.72 -10.92
N ALA A 69 -5.12 -42.36 -11.52
CA ALA A 69 -5.94 -43.28 -12.30
C ALA A 69 -5.38 -43.56 -13.70
N HIS A 70 -4.75 -42.58 -14.36
CA HIS A 70 -4.39 -42.71 -15.79
C HIS A 70 -2.88 -42.79 -16.05
N ILE A 71 -2.05 -42.34 -15.11
CA ILE A 71 -0.58 -42.32 -15.29
C ILE A 71 0.10 -43.35 -14.40
N LEU A 72 -0.27 -43.39 -13.11
CA LEU A 72 0.28 -44.38 -12.18
C LEU A 72 -0.45 -45.72 -12.23
N ASP A 73 -1.67 -45.76 -12.79
CA ASP A 73 -2.53 -46.93 -12.85
C ASP A 73 -2.69 -47.64 -11.48
N ILE A 74 -2.88 -46.84 -10.44
CA ILE A 74 -3.06 -47.32 -9.07
C ILE A 74 -4.53 -47.25 -8.64
N PRO A 75 -4.97 -48.12 -7.71
CA PRO A 75 -6.30 -48.04 -7.14
C PRO A 75 -6.61 -46.63 -6.57
N PRO A 76 -7.89 -46.23 -6.51
CA PRO A 76 -8.28 -44.94 -5.93
C PRO A 76 -7.74 -44.77 -4.51
N VAL A 77 -6.75 -43.90 -4.37
CA VAL A 77 -6.21 -43.50 -3.06
C VAL A 77 -6.93 -42.24 -2.61
N GLY A 78 -7.27 -42.19 -1.32
CA GLY A 78 -7.90 -41.02 -0.72
C GLY A 78 -6.97 -39.81 -0.71
N ILE A 79 -7.42 -38.71 -1.30
CA ILE A 79 -6.70 -37.43 -1.34
C ILE A 79 -7.35 -36.49 -0.33
N ILE A 80 -6.52 -35.90 0.54
CA ILE A 80 -6.91 -34.90 1.54
C ILE A 80 -5.81 -33.84 1.68
N GLY A 81 -6.17 -32.67 2.21
CA GLY A 81 -5.22 -31.61 2.58
C GLY A 81 -5.46 -30.31 1.86
N ALA A 82 -5.20 -29.19 2.55
CA ALA A 82 -5.31 -27.85 1.99
C ALA A 82 -4.17 -27.50 1.02
N SER A 83 -3.24 -28.41 0.78
CA SER A 83 -1.97 -28.10 0.15
C SER A 83 -2.10 -27.71 -1.32
N GLY A 84 -3.14 -28.14 -2.03
CA GLY A 84 -3.46 -27.64 -3.37
C GLY A 84 -3.86 -26.15 -3.36
N ALA A 85 -4.67 -25.75 -2.38
CA ALA A 85 -5.08 -24.36 -2.18
C ALA A 85 -3.88 -23.47 -1.81
N VAL A 86 -3.07 -23.92 -0.86
CA VAL A 86 -1.83 -23.23 -0.44
C VAL A 86 -0.86 -23.11 -1.62
N SER A 87 -0.71 -24.16 -2.43
CA SER A 87 0.13 -24.10 -3.62
C SER A 87 -0.39 -23.07 -4.63
N GLY A 88 -1.71 -22.94 -4.78
CA GLY A 88 -2.35 -21.88 -5.55
C GLY A 88 -1.99 -20.48 -5.06
N ILE A 89 -2.03 -20.24 -3.74
CA ILE A 89 -1.55 -19.00 -3.14
C ILE A 89 -0.10 -18.72 -3.54
N LEU A 90 0.79 -19.71 -3.46
CA LEU A 90 2.20 -19.54 -3.83
C LEU A 90 2.38 -19.22 -5.32
N GLY A 91 1.60 -19.85 -6.19
CA GLY A 91 1.61 -19.58 -7.63
C GLY A 91 1.16 -18.16 -7.94
N ALA A 92 0.07 -17.72 -7.31
CA ALA A 92 -0.41 -16.35 -7.44
C ALA A 92 0.57 -15.33 -6.86
N PHE A 93 1.18 -15.63 -5.72
CA PHE A 93 2.22 -14.81 -5.09
C PHE A 93 3.42 -14.61 -6.02
N MET A 94 3.84 -15.65 -6.76
CA MET A 94 4.94 -15.56 -7.71
C MET A 94 4.67 -14.53 -8.81
N ILE A 95 3.43 -14.34 -9.23
CA ILE A 95 3.07 -13.35 -10.26
C ILE A 95 2.84 -11.97 -9.64
N ARG A 96 2.03 -11.90 -8.57
CA ARG A 96 1.61 -10.63 -7.97
C ARG A 96 2.72 -9.93 -7.19
N LEU A 97 3.66 -10.69 -6.63
CA LEU A 97 4.69 -10.23 -5.69
C LEU A 97 6.09 -10.75 -6.04
N TYR A 98 6.41 -10.92 -7.33
CA TYR A 98 7.69 -11.46 -7.80
C TYR A 98 8.93 -10.70 -7.29
N ALA A 99 8.80 -9.40 -7.02
CA ALA A 99 9.90 -8.56 -6.53
C ALA A 99 10.13 -8.67 -5.01
N ALA A 100 9.26 -9.40 -4.30
CA ALA A 100 9.36 -9.61 -2.86
C ALA A 100 10.59 -10.45 -2.51
N ARG A 101 11.09 -10.27 -1.28
CA ARG A 101 12.20 -11.04 -0.73
C ARG A 101 11.77 -11.69 0.58
N VAL A 102 12.09 -12.97 0.72
CA VAL A 102 11.88 -13.73 1.94
C VAL A 102 13.19 -13.72 2.72
N ARG A 103 13.11 -13.37 4.00
CA ARG A 103 14.26 -13.42 4.89
C ARG A 103 14.43 -14.84 5.41
N ILE A 104 15.49 -15.50 4.98
CA ILE A 104 15.81 -16.88 5.37
C ILE A 104 16.96 -16.85 6.36
N ALA A 105 16.75 -17.47 7.52
CA ALA A 105 17.84 -17.77 8.44
C ALA A 105 18.59 -19.00 7.93
N TYR A 106 19.91 -18.93 7.87
CA TYR A 106 20.74 -20.05 7.45
C TYR A 106 21.77 -20.37 8.53
N TRP A 107 22.10 -21.65 8.63
CA TRP A 107 23.14 -22.16 9.49
C TRP A 107 23.98 -23.13 8.68
N VAL A 108 25.21 -22.74 8.36
CA VAL A 108 26.15 -23.57 7.61
C VAL A 108 27.22 -24.07 8.58
N PHE A 109 27.24 -25.39 8.75
CA PHE A 109 28.28 -26.10 9.48
C PHE A 109 29.44 -26.38 8.52
N MET A 110 30.57 -25.71 8.71
CA MET A 110 31.80 -25.91 7.92
C MET A 110 32.87 -26.59 8.78
N PRO A 111 32.84 -27.93 8.91
CA PRO A 111 33.73 -28.66 9.82
C PRO A 111 35.21 -28.51 9.45
N LEU A 112 35.54 -28.37 8.16
CA LEU A 112 36.90 -28.17 7.67
C LEU A 112 37.50 -26.80 8.05
N GLN A 113 36.68 -25.83 8.45
CA GLN A 113 37.10 -24.45 8.74
C GLN A 113 36.95 -24.08 10.23
N GLY A 114 36.46 -24.99 11.07
CA GLY A 114 36.45 -24.85 12.53
C GLY A 114 35.46 -23.83 13.11
N TYR A 115 34.57 -23.26 12.30
CA TYR A 115 33.53 -22.35 12.80
C TYR A 115 32.18 -22.57 12.09
N THR A 116 31.11 -22.28 12.81
CA THR A 116 29.74 -22.25 12.31
C THR A 116 29.39 -20.86 11.82
N ARG A 117 28.89 -20.74 10.58
CA ARG A 117 28.34 -19.48 10.06
C ARG A 117 26.82 -19.50 10.15
N GLY A 118 26.28 -18.70 11.05
CA GLY A 118 24.86 -18.40 11.15
C GLY A 118 24.58 -16.98 10.66
N GLY A 119 23.51 -16.80 9.90
CA GLY A 119 23.14 -15.48 9.39
C GLY A 119 21.71 -15.41 8.88
N ARG A 120 21.33 -14.25 8.36
CA ARG A 120 20.06 -14.02 7.68
C ARG A 120 20.36 -13.50 6.28
N ALA A 121 19.68 -14.04 5.28
CA ALA A 121 19.78 -13.61 3.90
C ALA A 121 18.40 -13.28 3.34
N ASP A 122 18.29 -12.20 2.58
CA ASP A 122 17.06 -11.86 1.87
C ASP A 122 17.11 -12.48 0.47
N VAL A 123 16.34 -13.54 0.27
CA VAL A 123 16.28 -14.28 -1.00
C VAL A 123 15.07 -13.82 -1.81
N PRO A 124 15.21 -13.47 -3.09
CA PRO A 124 14.05 -13.18 -3.94
C PRO A 124 13.07 -14.35 -3.94
N VAL A 125 11.79 -14.04 -3.74
CA VAL A 125 10.74 -15.06 -3.55
C VAL A 125 10.65 -16.00 -4.75
N VAL A 126 10.89 -15.50 -5.95
CA VAL A 126 10.90 -16.28 -7.19
C VAL A 126 11.89 -17.44 -7.11
N PHE A 127 13.10 -17.23 -6.56
CA PHE A 127 14.07 -18.32 -6.42
C PHE A 127 13.62 -19.36 -5.39
N ALA A 128 13.08 -18.90 -4.26
CA ALA A 128 12.57 -19.81 -3.22
C ALA A 128 11.41 -20.67 -3.75
N LEU A 129 10.47 -20.06 -4.48
CA LEU A 129 9.33 -20.75 -5.07
C LEU A 129 9.73 -21.65 -6.24
N ALA A 130 10.66 -21.21 -7.11
CA ALA A 130 11.17 -22.04 -8.20
C ALA A 130 11.89 -23.29 -7.67
N LEU A 131 12.73 -23.13 -6.64
CA LEU A 131 13.37 -24.26 -5.98
C LEU A 131 12.34 -25.19 -5.33
N TRP A 132 11.32 -24.64 -4.68
CA TRP A 132 10.25 -25.43 -4.07
C TRP A 132 9.47 -26.24 -5.13
N VAL A 133 9.06 -25.62 -6.25
CA VAL A 133 8.39 -26.31 -7.37
C VAL A 133 9.30 -27.38 -7.96
N LEU A 134 10.60 -27.09 -8.15
CA LEU A 134 11.57 -28.06 -8.65
C LEU A 134 11.64 -29.30 -7.74
N ILE A 135 11.62 -29.11 -6.42
CA ILE A 135 11.58 -30.23 -5.47
C ILE A 135 10.28 -31.03 -5.62
N GLN A 136 9.13 -30.39 -5.87
CA GLN A 136 7.87 -31.10 -6.13
C GLN A 136 7.96 -31.95 -7.40
N VAL A 137 8.53 -31.41 -8.47
CA VAL A 137 8.72 -32.12 -9.75
C VAL A 137 9.66 -33.31 -9.57
N VAL A 138 10.84 -33.10 -8.95
CA VAL A 138 11.80 -34.19 -8.71
C VAL A 138 11.18 -35.30 -7.86
N ARG A 139 10.45 -34.96 -6.79
CA ARG A 139 9.79 -35.97 -5.97
C ARG A 139 8.66 -36.70 -6.70
N GLY A 140 7.90 -36.00 -7.55
CA GLY A 140 6.93 -36.62 -8.44
C GLY A 140 7.58 -37.60 -9.44
N LEU A 141 8.76 -37.27 -9.97
CA LEU A 141 9.52 -38.18 -10.84
C LEU A 141 10.08 -39.39 -10.08
N VAL A 142 10.55 -39.21 -8.85
CA VAL A 142 11.01 -40.32 -8.01
C VAL A 142 9.87 -41.29 -7.67
N GLN A 143 8.65 -40.78 -7.52
CA GLN A 143 7.45 -41.60 -7.32
C GLN A 143 7.13 -42.49 -8.53
N LEU A 144 7.37 -42.01 -9.76
CA LEU A 144 7.27 -42.84 -10.97
C LEU A 144 8.26 -44.02 -10.95
N GLY A 145 9.38 -43.88 -10.24
CA GLY A 145 10.37 -44.94 -10.03
C GLY A 145 9.99 -45.99 -8.97
N GLY A 146 8.75 -45.97 -8.44
CA GLY A 146 8.25 -46.95 -7.48
C GLY A 146 8.46 -46.58 -6.01
N ALA A 147 8.88 -45.34 -5.71
CA ALA A 147 9.00 -44.87 -4.33
C ALA A 147 7.60 -44.72 -3.67
N PRO A 148 7.46 -45.02 -2.36
CA PRO A 148 6.19 -44.86 -1.65
C PRO A 148 5.71 -43.41 -1.66
N ALA A 149 4.45 -43.20 -2.01
CA ALA A 149 3.86 -41.88 -2.16
C ALA A 149 3.01 -41.49 -0.95
N ASN A 150 3.61 -40.76 -0.01
CA ASN A 150 2.89 -40.19 1.13
C ASN A 150 2.46 -38.74 0.91
N VAL A 151 2.77 -38.14 -0.25
CA VAL A 151 2.52 -36.73 -0.57
C VAL A 151 2.03 -36.59 -2.01
N ALA A 152 0.93 -35.86 -2.19
CA ALA A 152 0.31 -35.58 -3.49
C ALA A 152 1.06 -34.48 -4.26
N HIS A 153 2.20 -34.81 -4.88
CA HIS A 153 3.04 -33.83 -5.58
C HIS A 153 2.35 -33.17 -6.79
N VAL A 154 1.47 -33.87 -7.51
CA VAL A 154 0.73 -33.31 -8.64
C VAL A 154 -0.30 -32.30 -8.16
N THR A 155 -0.96 -32.53 -7.01
CA THR A 155 -1.83 -31.54 -6.36
C THR A 155 -1.09 -30.22 -6.17
N HIS A 156 0.17 -30.25 -5.73
CA HIS A 156 0.97 -29.04 -5.51
C HIS A 156 1.31 -28.32 -6.82
N ILE A 157 1.79 -29.05 -7.82
CA ILE A 157 2.20 -28.47 -9.11
C ILE A 157 0.99 -27.83 -9.80
N VAL A 158 -0.12 -28.56 -9.90
CA VAL A 158 -1.32 -28.07 -10.58
C VAL A 158 -1.98 -26.96 -9.76
N GLY A 159 -2.00 -27.06 -8.43
CA GLY A 159 -2.42 -25.96 -7.56
C GLY A 159 -1.63 -24.68 -7.85
N PHE A 160 -0.30 -24.76 -7.86
CA PHE A 160 0.59 -23.66 -8.19
C PHE A 160 0.32 -23.06 -9.58
N LEU A 161 0.21 -23.90 -10.61
CA LEU A 161 -0.09 -23.46 -11.97
C LEU A 161 -1.48 -22.81 -12.09
N SER A 162 -2.48 -23.31 -11.35
CA SER A 162 -3.82 -22.70 -11.34
C SER A 162 -3.80 -21.29 -10.74
N GLY A 163 -2.98 -21.07 -9.71
CA GLY A 163 -2.78 -19.73 -9.13
C GLY A 163 -2.09 -18.76 -10.10
N ILE A 164 -1.07 -19.23 -10.82
CA ILE A 164 -0.45 -18.45 -11.91
C ILE A 164 -1.50 -18.12 -12.98
N GLY A 165 -2.22 -19.14 -13.45
CA GLY A 165 -3.22 -19.00 -14.50
C GLY A 165 -4.30 -17.98 -14.15
N LEU A 166 -4.80 -18.02 -12.91
CA LEU A 166 -5.75 -17.04 -12.41
C LEU A 166 -5.16 -15.63 -12.43
N MET A 167 -3.94 -15.44 -11.92
CA MET A 167 -3.29 -14.13 -11.94
C MET A 167 -3.05 -13.61 -13.36
N LEU A 168 -2.64 -14.46 -14.29
CA LEU A 168 -2.50 -14.05 -15.70
C LEU A 168 -3.85 -13.63 -16.29
N ALA A 169 -4.92 -14.38 -16.01
CA ALA A 169 -6.27 -14.07 -16.48
C ALA A 169 -6.83 -12.76 -15.90
N THR A 170 -6.45 -12.40 -14.68
CA THR A 170 -6.93 -11.17 -14.00
C THR A 170 -5.96 -9.98 -14.12
N GLY A 171 -5.00 -10.01 -15.06
CA GLY A 171 -4.07 -8.88 -15.27
C GLY A 171 -2.99 -8.73 -14.18
N GLY A 172 -2.72 -9.79 -13.43
CA GLY A 172 -1.80 -9.82 -12.29
C GLY A 172 -0.36 -9.45 -12.61
N LEU A 173 0.10 -9.55 -13.87
CA LEU A 173 1.43 -9.08 -14.29
C LEU A 173 1.55 -7.55 -14.25
N ALA A 174 0.54 -6.83 -14.74
CA ALA A 174 0.54 -5.36 -14.73
C ALA A 174 0.51 -4.85 -13.29
N LEU A 175 -0.39 -5.42 -12.47
CA LEU A 175 -0.47 -5.10 -11.04
C LEU A 175 0.81 -5.53 -10.29
N GLY A 176 1.41 -6.66 -10.65
CA GLY A 176 2.68 -7.12 -10.10
C GLY A 176 3.85 -6.17 -10.42
N ARG A 177 3.87 -5.57 -11.61
CA ARG A 177 4.86 -4.56 -11.98
C ARG A 177 4.76 -3.32 -11.10
N ILE A 178 3.54 -2.86 -10.80
CA ILE A 178 3.30 -1.73 -9.88
C ILE A 178 3.86 -2.04 -8.48
N GLU A 179 3.56 -3.22 -7.94
CA GLU A 179 4.12 -3.64 -6.64
C GLU A 179 5.65 -3.74 -6.68
N ALA A 180 6.20 -4.23 -7.79
CA ALA A 180 7.64 -4.33 -7.95
C ALA A 180 8.32 -2.96 -7.94
N LEU A 181 7.77 -1.98 -8.65
CA LEU A 181 8.23 -0.59 -8.63
C LEU A 181 8.19 -0.02 -7.21
N ARG A 182 7.09 -0.21 -6.48
CA ARG A 182 6.99 0.22 -5.07
C ARG A 182 8.03 -0.45 -4.17
N MET A 183 8.27 -1.75 -4.34
CA MET A 183 9.27 -2.50 -3.57
C MET A 183 10.71 -2.12 -3.94
N TRP A 184 10.99 -1.80 -5.20
CA TRP A 184 12.29 -1.32 -5.66
C TRP A 184 12.56 0.10 -5.17
N ALA A 185 11.60 1.02 -5.32
CA ALA A 185 11.66 2.38 -4.77
C ALA A 185 11.97 2.37 -3.27
N ARG A 186 11.17 1.64 -2.46
CA ARG A 186 11.41 1.51 -1.01
C ARG A 186 12.78 0.92 -0.67
N ARG A 187 13.30 0.02 -1.51
CA ARG A 187 14.65 -0.56 -1.32
C ARG A 187 15.75 0.45 -1.65
N ALA A 188 15.60 1.21 -2.71
CA ALA A 188 16.54 2.26 -3.09
C ALA A 188 16.59 3.35 -2.02
N LEU A 189 15.42 3.80 -1.53
CA LEU A 189 15.31 4.73 -0.40
C LEU A 189 16.03 4.22 0.86
N ARG A 190 15.82 2.94 1.25
CA ARG A 190 16.53 2.34 2.40
C ARG A 190 18.05 2.27 2.24
N LYS A 191 18.53 2.27 1.00
CA LYS A 191 19.97 2.27 0.68
C LYS A 191 20.54 3.67 0.48
N ALA A 192 19.73 4.71 0.67
CA ALA A 192 20.07 6.09 0.34
C ALA A 192 20.47 6.28 -1.15
N ASP A 193 19.93 5.44 -2.04
CA ASP A 193 20.11 5.57 -3.49
C ASP A 193 19.00 6.46 -4.06
N ALA A 194 19.23 7.77 -4.06
CA ALA A 194 18.25 8.76 -4.50
C ALA A 194 17.93 8.64 -6.00
N TYR A 195 18.95 8.43 -6.85
CA TYR A 195 18.73 8.31 -8.30
C TYR A 195 17.98 7.02 -8.67
N GLY A 196 18.32 5.89 -8.04
CA GLY A 196 17.58 4.65 -8.23
C GLY A 196 16.15 4.73 -7.68
N ALA A 197 15.95 5.41 -6.55
CA ALA A 197 14.61 5.66 -6.02
C ALA A 197 13.77 6.51 -6.97
N ARG A 198 14.36 7.57 -7.53
CA ARG A 198 13.71 8.49 -8.47
C ARG A 198 13.17 7.73 -9.68
N ASP A 199 14.00 6.95 -10.37
CA ASP A 199 13.58 6.20 -11.57
C ASP A 199 12.40 5.26 -11.26
N HIS A 200 12.47 4.52 -10.15
CA HIS A 200 11.38 3.64 -9.76
C HIS A 200 10.09 4.39 -9.38
N LEU A 201 10.21 5.56 -8.73
CA LEU A 201 9.08 6.39 -8.34
C LEU A 201 8.45 7.13 -9.52
N GLU A 202 9.23 7.60 -10.49
CA GLU A 202 8.72 8.20 -11.73
C GLU A 202 7.89 7.17 -12.52
N ASN A 203 8.43 5.96 -12.67
CA ASN A 203 7.71 4.85 -13.29
C ASN A 203 6.46 4.44 -12.51
N LEU A 204 6.51 4.49 -11.16
CA LEU A 204 5.36 4.18 -10.31
C LEU A 204 4.26 5.24 -10.43
N ALA A 205 4.61 6.52 -10.33
CA ALA A 205 3.69 7.64 -10.48
C ALA A 205 3.06 7.68 -11.88
N ALA A 206 3.80 7.30 -12.92
CA ALA A 206 3.26 7.16 -14.27
C ALA A 206 2.28 5.98 -14.40
N ALA A 207 2.56 4.86 -13.74
CA ALA A 207 1.69 3.68 -13.76
C ALA A 207 0.45 3.82 -12.85
N CYS A 208 0.55 4.60 -11.79
CA CYS A 208 -0.51 4.86 -10.82
C CYS A 208 -0.59 6.36 -10.49
N PRO A 209 -1.19 7.19 -11.38
CA PRO A 209 -1.29 8.64 -11.16
C PRO A 209 -2.14 9.04 -9.95
N GLU A 210 -3.01 8.14 -9.49
CA GLU A 210 -3.87 8.35 -8.31
C GLU A 210 -3.16 8.00 -6.99
N ASP A 211 -1.92 7.48 -7.03
CA ASP A 211 -1.16 7.13 -5.83
C ASP A 211 -0.48 8.37 -5.25
N GLY A 212 -1.20 9.05 -4.35
CA GLY A 212 -0.72 10.27 -3.69
C GLY A 212 0.54 10.06 -2.84
N GLU A 213 0.74 8.88 -2.25
CA GLU A 213 1.96 8.55 -1.51
C GLU A 213 3.16 8.45 -2.47
N ALA A 214 2.99 7.80 -3.63
CA ALA A 214 4.04 7.70 -4.63
C ALA A 214 4.48 9.08 -5.13
N HIS A 215 3.54 10.01 -5.33
CA HIS A 215 3.84 11.38 -5.69
C HIS A 215 4.58 12.14 -4.57
N ALA A 216 4.20 11.96 -3.30
CA ALA A 216 4.89 12.58 -2.17
C ALA A 216 6.34 12.05 -2.05
N ASP A 217 6.54 10.74 -2.14
CA ASP A 217 7.87 10.13 -2.11
C ASP A 217 8.73 10.58 -3.30
N LEU A 218 8.13 10.70 -4.49
CA LEU A 218 8.83 11.23 -5.67
C LEU A 218 9.28 12.68 -5.45
N ALA A 219 8.42 13.53 -4.91
CA ALA A 219 8.76 14.92 -4.61
C ALA A 219 9.95 15.04 -3.65
N ARG A 220 9.96 14.24 -2.58
CA ARG A 220 11.06 14.17 -1.61
C ARG A 220 12.38 13.78 -2.25
N VAL A 221 12.36 12.79 -3.13
CA VAL A 221 13.57 12.33 -3.84
C VAL A 221 14.01 13.36 -4.88
N GLN A 222 13.07 14.02 -5.56
CA GLN A 222 13.39 15.06 -6.53
C GLN A 222 14.14 16.22 -5.89
N ILE A 223 13.74 16.66 -4.69
CA ILE A 223 14.50 17.63 -3.89
C ILE A 223 15.95 17.16 -3.70
N GLN A 224 16.16 15.91 -3.28
CA GLN A 224 17.50 15.36 -3.06
C GLN A 224 18.34 15.32 -4.34
N THR A 225 17.70 15.14 -5.49
CA THR A 225 18.37 15.12 -6.81
C THR A 225 18.46 16.49 -7.47
N GLY A 226 17.97 17.56 -6.84
CA GLY A 226 18.02 18.94 -7.35
C GLY A 226 16.93 19.32 -8.37
N ASP A 227 15.82 18.58 -8.44
CA ASP A 227 14.69 18.84 -9.34
C ASP A 227 13.52 19.51 -8.61
N ASP A 228 13.68 20.80 -8.29
CA ASP A 228 12.71 21.54 -7.48
C ASP A 228 11.36 21.77 -8.17
N LEU A 229 11.38 22.01 -9.48
CA LEU A 229 10.15 22.20 -10.25
C LEU A 229 9.34 20.91 -10.32
N GLY A 230 10.02 19.78 -10.55
CA GLY A 230 9.39 18.46 -10.50
C GLY A 230 8.82 18.15 -9.12
N ALA A 231 9.57 18.48 -8.06
CA ALA A 231 9.13 18.24 -6.69
C ALA A 231 7.87 19.03 -6.32
N GLN A 232 7.81 20.33 -6.63
CA GLN A 232 6.60 21.13 -6.40
C GLN A 232 5.38 20.58 -7.16
N ALA A 233 5.56 20.19 -8.42
CA ALA A 233 4.49 19.61 -9.21
C ALA A 233 3.98 18.28 -8.61
N ASN A 234 4.89 17.44 -8.10
CA ASN A 234 4.51 16.19 -7.46
C ASN A 234 3.90 16.38 -6.07
N TYR A 235 4.33 17.38 -5.28
CA TYR A 235 3.64 17.73 -4.03
C TYR A 235 2.20 18.19 -4.26
N LEU A 236 1.97 18.98 -5.31
CA LEU A 236 0.64 19.39 -5.74
C LEU A 236 -0.25 18.18 -6.01
N LYS A 237 0.22 17.27 -6.87
CA LYS A 237 -0.49 16.02 -7.18
C LYS A 237 -0.72 15.17 -5.95
N ALA A 238 0.29 15.01 -5.09
CA ALA A 238 0.19 14.23 -3.86
C ALA A 238 -0.94 14.75 -2.97
N CYS A 239 -0.99 16.05 -2.70
CA CYS A 239 -2.06 16.66 -1.89
C CYS A 239 -3.44 16.41 -2.50
N GLU A 240 -3.59 16.63 -3.81
CA GLU A 240 -4.85 16.42 -4.51
C GLU A 240 -5.32 14.96 -4.46
N MET A 241 -4.44 14.00 -4.73
CA MET A 241 -4.79 12.57 -4.74
C MET A 241 -5.08 12.05 -3.33
N LEU A 242 -4.34 12.52 -2.32
CA LEU A 242 -4.59 12.14 -0.92
C LEU A 242 -5.93 12.69 -0.41
N LEU A 243 -6.32 13.89 -0.81
CA LEU A 243 -7.66 14.43 -0.50
C LEU A 243 -8.76 13.61 -1.19
N ARG A 244 -8.61 13.30 -2.48
CA ARG A 244 -9.58 12.48 -3.24
C ARG A 244 -9.76 11.08 -2.68
N SER A 245 -8.68 10.48 -2.17
CA SER A 245 -8.70 9.16 -1.52
C SER A 245 -9.14 9.20 -0.05
N ASN A 246 -9.64 10.36 0.44
CA ASN A 246 -10.08 10.57 1.81
C ASN A 246 -8.97 10.34 2.86
N GLN A 247 -7.71 10.49 2.46
CA GLN A 247 -6.53 10.40 3.33
C GLN A 247 -6.09 11.78 3.81
N ARG A 248 -7.03 12.54 4.37
CA ARG A 248 -6.84 13.96 4.72
C ARG A 248 -5.66 14.19 5.68
N GLY A 249 -5.45 13.32 6.65
CA GLY A 249 -4.31 13.44 7.58
C GLY A 249 -2.96 13.41 6.85
N MET A 250 -2.81 12.51 5.89
CA MET A 250 -1.59 12.44 5.06
C MET A 250 -1.47 13.64 4.14
N ALA A 251 -2.58 14.11 3.55
CA ALA A 251 -2.60 15.32 2.74
C ALA A 251 -2.13 16.55 3.53
N GLU A 252 -2.59 16.72 4.77
CA GLU A 252 -2.16 17.82 5.64
C GLU A 252 -0.66 17.76 5.98
N ASP A 253 -0.12 16.57 6.21
CA ASP A 253 1.29 16.39 6.53
C ASP A 253 2.17 16.67 5.30
N VAL A 254 1.80 16.16 4.12
CA VAL A 254 2.49 16.42 2.84
C VAL A 254 2.41 17.90 2.46
N PHE A 255 1.25 18.54 2.66
CA PHE A 255 1.06 19.95 2.37
C PHE A 255 1.95 20.83 3.25
N GLN A 256 2.03 20.54 4.55
CA GLN A 256 2.95 21.25 5.44
C GLN A 256 4.41 21.03 5.08
N GLU A 257 4.79 19.81 4.72
CA GLU A 257 6.13 19.50 4.23
C GLU A 257 6.47 20.36 3.01
N ALA A 258 5.57 20.42 2.04
CA ALA A 258 5.73 21.23 0.83
C ALA A 258 5.85 22.73 1.15
N MET A 259 5.01 23.27 2.05
CA MET A 259 5.07 24.68 2.44
C MET A 259 6.37 25.06 3.18
N ARG A 260 6.93 24.14 3.96
CA ARG A 260 8.23 24.35 4.63
C ARG A 260 9.39 24.34 3.63
N GLY A 261 9.33 23.44 2.65
CA GLY A 261 10.36 23.33 1.60
C GLY A 261 10.29 24.48 0.59
N TYR A 262 9.08 24.96 0.29
CA TYR A 262 8.82 25.94 -0.76
C TYR A 262 7.96 27.09 -0.22
N PRO A 263 8.58 28.19 0.27
CA PRO A 263 7.85 29.37 0.70
C PRO A 263 6.98 29.92 -0.43
N GLY A 264 5.66 29.93 -0.23
CA GLY A 264 4.69 30.32 -1.26
C GLY A 264 4.10 29.17 -2.07
N PHE A 265 4.36 27.91 -1.69
CA PHE A 265 3.62 26.77 -2.20
C PHE A 265 2.11 26.95 -1.95
N THR A 266 1.32 26.82 -3.02
CA THR A 266 -0.12 26.97 -2.97
C THR A 266 -0.77 25.92 -3.88
N LEU A 267 -1.86 25.35 -3.41
CA LEU A 267 -2.72 24.47 -4.20
C LEU A 267 -3.76 25.28 -4.99
N SER A 268 -4.62 24.56 -5.72
CA SER A 268 -5.87 25.12 -6.23
C SER A 268 -6.80 25.57 -5.08
N ALA A 269 -7.79 26.40 -5.41
CA ALA A 269 -8.57 27.12 -4.41
C ALA A 269 -9.25 26.21 -3.37
N GLU A 270 -10.02 25.21 -3.82
CA GLU A 270 -10.75 24.31 -2.92
C GLU A 270 -9.82 23.44 -2.05
N PRO A 271 -8.82 22.71 -2.59
CA PRO A 271 -7.90 21.92 -1.75
C PRO A 271 -7.09 22.77 -0.76
N GLN A 272 -6.67 23.97 -1.14
CA GLN A 272 -5.95 24.89 -0.27
C GLN A 272 -6.80 25.27 0.95
N LEU A 273 -8.06 25.65 0.73
CA LEU A 273 -8.98 26.00 1.83
C LEU A 273 -9.34 24.79 2.67
N ASP A 274 -9.63 23.64 2.05
CA ASP A 274 -9.96 22.43 2.80
C ASP A 274 -8.81 22.04 3.74
N LEU A 275 -7.57 22.06 3.25
CA LEU A 275 -6.41 21.81 4.11
C LEU A 275 -6.22 22.91 5.16
N ALA A 276 -6.41 24.19 4.83
CA ALA A 276 -6.33 25.27 5.81
C ALA A 276 -7.33 25.09 6.97
N PHE A 277 -8.59 24.74 6.67
CA PHE A 277 -9.61 24.42 7.68
C PHE A 277 -9.22 23.19 8.51
N GLY A 278 -8.66 22.16 7.86
CA GLY A 278 -8.19 20.95 8.54
C GLY A 278 -7.09 21.24 9.55
N LEU A 279 -6.08 22.02 9.12
CA LEU A 279 -4.97 22.48 9.96
C LEU A 279 -5.46 23.30 11.15
N GLU A 280 -6.39 24.23 10.93
CA GLU A 280 -6.96 25.04 12.00
C GLU A 280 -7.72 24.19 13.02
N ARG A 281 -8.58 23.28 12.54
CA ARG A 281 -9.31 22.33 13.39
C ARG A 281 -8.38 21.46 14.23
N ASN A 282 -7.23 21.10 13.66
CA ASN A 282 -6.20 20.30 14.32
C ASN A 282 -5.23 21.14 15.17
N LEU A 283 -5.57 22.42 15.44
CA LEU A 283 -4.79 23.35 16.27
C LEU A 283 -3.37 23.62 15.75
N LYS A 284 -3.12 23.37 14.45
CA LYS A 284 -1.85 23.67 13.78
C LYS A 284 -1.88 25.12 13.27
N HIS A 285 -1.99 26.07 14.19
CA HIS A 285 -2.34 27.48 13.90
C HIS A 285 -1.37 28.19 12.96
N GLU A 286 -0.05 28.00 13.11
CA GLU A 286 0.94 28.61 12.22
C GLU A 286 0.82 28.10 10.78
N ALA A 287 0.62 26.79 10.61
CA ALA A 287 0.42 26.18 9.30
C ALA A 287 -0.90 26.64 8.67
N ALA A 288 -1.97 26.72 9.46
CA ALA A 288 -3.26 27.23 9.02
C ALA A 288 -3.17 28.69 8.56
N LEU A 289 -2.51 29.55 9.33
CA LEU A 289 -2.26 30.96 8.96
C LEU A 289 -1.50 31.07 7.64
N ALA A 290 -0.43 30.28 7.48
CA ALA A 290 0.35 30.27 6.25
C ALA A 290 -0.50 29.78 5.05
N ALA A 291 -1.37 28.79 5.27
CA ALA A 291 -2.25 28.25 4.24
C ALA A 291 -3.32 29.27 3.80
N TYR A 292 -4.01 29.92 4.74
CA TYR A 292 -4.98 30.98 4.44
C TYR A 292 -4.34 32.19 3.79
N ARG A 293 -3.18 32.64 4.29
CA ARG A 293 -2.44 33.77 3.68
C ARG A 293 -1.99 33.44 2.26
N GLY A 294 -1.55 32.20 2.01
CA GLY A 294 -1.25 31.70 0.68
C GLY A 294 -2.49 31.75 -0.24
N PHE A 295 -3.65 31.32 0.27
CA PHE A 295 -4.92 31.38 -0.44
C PHE A 295 -5.30 32.81 -0.83
N ILE A 296 -5.37 33.73 0.14
CA ILE A 296 -5.77 35.13 -0.08
C ILE A 296 -4.84 35.82 -1.09
N ARG A 297 -3.53 35.56 -0.99
CA ARG A 297 -2.54 36.13 -1.93
C ARG A 297 -2.74 35.60 -3.35
N ARG A 298 -3.03 34.31 -3.51
CA ARG A 298 -3.16 33.65 -4.82
C ARG A 298 -4.51 33.90 -5.47
N PHE A 299 -5.57 33.99 -4.67
CA PHE A 299 -6.97 34.04 -5.08
C PHE A 299 -7.73 35.22 -4.43
N PRO A 300 -7.25 36.48 -4.59
CA PRO A 300 -7.83 37.63 -3.89
C PRO A 300 -9.27 37.96 -4.31
N ARG A 301 -9.72 37.47 -5.47
CA ARG A 301 -11.08 37.69 -6.00
C ARG A 301 -12.02 36.48 -5.82
N HIS A 302 -11.57 35.45 -5.10
CA HIS A 302 -12.39 34.29 -4.85
C HIS A 302 -13.47 34.62 -3.80
N GLU A 303 -14.66 34.02 -3.92
CA GLU A 303 -15.79 34.27 -3.02
C GLU A 303 -15.44 33.97 -1.54
N GLU A 304 -14.63 32.94 -1.30
CA GLU A 304 -14.11 32.58 0.03
C GLU A 304 -12.92 33.42 0.54
N ALA A 305 -12.38 34.36 -0.24
CA ALA A 305 -11.22 35.15 0.20
C ALA A 305 -11.49 36.05 1.43
N PRO A 306 -12.64 36.76 1.51
CA PRO A 306 -13.03 37.51 2.70
C PRO A 306 -13.16 36.60 3.93
N PHE A 307 -13.79 35.43 3.76
CA PHE A 307 -13.93 34.46 4.85
C PHE A 307 -12.58 33.92 5.31
N ALA A 308 -11.66 33.58 4.40
CA ALA A 308 -10.30 33.17 4.75
C ALA A 308 -9.55 34.27 5.53
N LEU A 309 -9.71 35.54 5.14
CA LEU A 309 -9.12 36.67 5.86
C LEU A 309 -9.73 36.85 7.26
N LEU A 310 -11.04 36.63 7.39
CA LEU A 310 -11.72 36.59 8.68
C LEU A 310 -11.16 35.48 9.58
N ARG A 311 -10.90 34.28 9.04
CA ARG A 311 -10.29 33.17 9.81
C ARG A 311 -8.89 33.53 10.30
N VAL A 312 -8.07 34.16 9.46
CA VAL A 312 -6.75 34.67 9.86
C VAL A 312 -6.87 35.67 11.02
N ALA A 313 -7.78 36.64 10.91
CA ALA A 313 -8.02 37.62 11.96
C ALA A 313 -8.47 36.96 13.28
N ASN A 314 -9.36 35.97 13.20
CA ASN A 314 -9.84 35.22 14.36
C ASN A 314 -8.73 34.39 15.03
N ILE A 315 -7.84 33.76 14.26
CA ILE A 315 -6.69 33.03 14.83
C ILE A 315 -5.78 33.99 15.60
N TYR A 316 -5.48 35.16 15.03
CA TYR A 316 -4.69 36.17 15.73
C TYR A 316 -5.36 36.68 17.01
N SER A 317 -6.65 37.01 16.92
CA SER A 317 -7.43 37.57 18.03
C SER A 317 -7.61 36.58 19.18
N ARG A 318 -8.04 35.35 18.88
CA ARG A 318 -8.51 34.40 19.89
C ARG A 318 -7.47 33.39 20.34
N THR A 319 -6.50 33.08 19.48
CA THR A 319 -5.54 32.01 19.75
C THR A 319 -4.17 32.56 20.06
N LEU A 320 -3.66 33.47 19.24
CA LEU A 320 -2.32 34.04 19.42
C LEU A 320 -2.33 35.30 20.30
N GLU A 321 -3.51 35.83 20.61
CA GLU A 321 -3.72 37.07 21.37
C GLU A 321 -2.94 38.28 20.81
N ASP A 322 -2.59 38.23 19.52
CA ASP A 322 -1.91 39.31 18.80
C ASP A 322 -2.96 40.27 18.22
N ARG A 323 -3.31 41.24 19.07
CA ARG A 323 -4.35 42.23 18.76
C ARG A 323 -4.00 43.11 17.57
N GLU A 324 -2.72 43.45 17.40
CA GLU A 324 -2.27 44.33 16.33
C GLU A 324 -2.48 43.65 14.97
N GLN A 325 -2.03 42.40 14.83
CA GLN A 325 -2.24 41.61 13.62
C GLN A 325 -3.72 41.30 13.38
N ALA A 326 -4.50 41.04 14.43
CA ALA A 326 -5.93 40.82 14.33
C ALA A 326 -6.66 42.04 13.76
N VAL A 327 -6.43 43.23 14.35
CA VAL A 327 -7.03 44.50 13.88
C VAL A 327 -6.62 44.81 12.45
N SER A 328 -5.34 44.62 12.11
CA SER A 328 -4.86 44.81 10.74
C SER A 328 -5.60 43.91 9.74
N CYS A 329 -5.84 42.64 10.09
CA CYS A 329 -6.57 41.72 9.21
C CYS A 329 -8.06 42.09 9.08
N TYR A 330 -8.72 42.51 10.16
CA TYR A 330 -10.11 42.98 10.08
C TYR A 330 -10.24 44.27 9.27
N GLN A 331 -9.30 45.22 9.42
CA GLN A 331 -9.27 46.45 8.61
C GLN A 331 -9.09 46.12 7.13
N ARG A 332 -8.16 45.23 6.79
CA ARG A 332 -7.99 44.75 5.41
C ARG A 332 -9.27 44.12 4.86
N LEU A 333 -10.03 43.38 5.66
CA LEU A 333 -11.31 42.82 5.22
C LEU A 333 -12.30 43.93 4.85
N ILE A 334 -12.42 44.96 5.69
CA ILE A 334 -13.31 46.11 5.46
C ILE A 334 -12.91 46.91 4.21
N GLU A 335 -11.60 47.09 4.00
CA GLU A 335 -11.06 47.89 2.90
C GLU A 335 -11.04 47.15 1.56
N GLU A 336 -10.61 45.89 1.56
CA GLU A 336 -10.46 45.08 0.34
C GLU A 336 -11.80 44.46 -0.13
N TYR A 337 -12.75 44.23 0.80
CA TYR A 337 -14.02 43.55 0.54
C TYR A 337 -15.24 44.29 1.15
N PRO A 338 -15.49 45.56 0.79
CA PRO A 338 -16.45 46.42 1.48
C PRO A 338 -17.92 46.00 1.40
N GLU A 339 -18.28 45.16 0.42
CA GLU A 339 -19.65 44.68 0.18
C GLU A 339 -19.91 43.27 0.74
N ASP A 340 -18.93 42.68 1.44
CA ASP A 340 -19.04 41.31 1.96
C ASP A 340 -19.82 41.26 3.29
N ASP A 341 -20.55 40.16 3.52
CA ASP A 341 -21.39 39.95 4.71
C ASP A 341 -20.60 40.04 6.03
N TRP A 342 -19.28 39.77 5.99
CA TRP A 342 -18.43 39.80 7.18
C TRP A 342 -17.93 41.20 7.58
N VAL A 343 -18.20 42.24 6.79
CA VAL A 343 -17.68 43.60 7.03
C VAL A 343 -18.20 44.19 8.33
N ASP A 344 -19.50 44.07 8.60
CA ASP A 344 -20.08 44.63 9.83
C ASP A 344 -19.58 43.90 11.09
N PHE A 345 -19.36 42.59 10.99
CA PHE A 345 -18.71 41.82 12.04
C PHE A 345 -17.26 42.31 12.27
N ALA A 346 -16.49 42.50 11.19
CA ALA A 346 -15.12 42.99 11.29
C ALA A 346 -15.04 44.39 11.94
N ARG A 347 -15.95 45.31 11.58
CA ARG A 347 -16.03 46.66 12.19
C ARG A 347 -16.27 46.59 13.69
N GLU A 348 -17.16 45.70 14.13
CA GLU A 348 -17.44 45.51 15.55
C GLU A 348 -16.22 44.93 16.29
N GLN A 349 -15.53 43.95 15.70
CA GLN A 349 -14.31 43.39 16.30
C GLN A 349 -13.19 44.43 16.43
N VAL A 350 -12.97 45.27 15.42
CA VAL A 350 -11.99 46.38 15.50
C VAL A 350 -12.33 47.33 16.64
N ARG A 351 -13.61 47.70 16.80
CA ARG A 351 -14.06 48.58 17.88
C ARG A 351 -13.80 47.97 19.25
N GLN A 352 -14.16 46.70 19.43
CA GLN A 352 -14.00 45.98 20.69
C GLN A 352 -12.52 45.85 21.09
N LEU A 353 -11.66 45.44 20.15
CA LEU A 353 -10.22 45.30 20.40
C LEU A 353 -9.54 46.65 20.70
N SER A 354 -9.98 47.74 20.05
CA SER A 354 -9.46 49.08 20.30
C SER A 354 -9.85 49.60 21.70
N VAL A 355 -11.09 49.37 22.14
CA VAL A 355 -11.55 49.76 23.49
C VAL A 355 -10.79 48.99 24.58
N GLN A 356 -10.58 47.69 24.39
CA GLN A 356 -9.81 46.87 25.34
C GLN A 356 -8.34 47.30 25.46
N ALA A 357 -7.74 47.82 24.39
CA ALA A 357 -6.40 48.40 24.45
C ALA A 357 -6.38 49.69 25.29
N ALA A 358 -7.40 50.53 25.14
CA ALA A 358 -7.52 51.78 25.90
C ALA A 358 -7.80 51.59 27.40
N THR A 359 -8.36 50.44 27.81
CA THR A 359 -8.64 50.14 29.22
C THR A 359 -7.55 49.30 29.91
N ALA A 360 -6.55 48.82 29.17
CA ALA A 360 -5.47 47.96 29.69
C ALA A 360 -4.12 48.67 29.88
N GLY A 361 -3.98 49.90 29.37
CA GLY A 361 -2.88 50.81 29.66
C GLY A 361 -3.25 51.78 30.76
#